data_AF-A0A318EAE5-F1
#
_entry.id   AF-A0A318EAE5-F1
#
_cell.length_a   1.000
_cell.length_b   1.000
_cell.length_c   1.000
_cell.angle_alpha   90.00
_cell.angle_beta   90.00
_cell.angle_gamma   90.00
#
_symmetry.space_group_name_H-M   'P 1'
#
loop_
_entity.id
_entity.type
_entity.pdbx_description
1 polymer ?
#
loop_
_entity_poly.entity_id
_entity_poly.type
_entity_poly.pdbx_seq_one_letter_code
_entity_poly.pdbx_strand_id
1 'polypeptide(L)'
;MLRRIRRRIGRLVSMPAPPTVDGARQLAFAAELPVGQDLPLWRVQVQMVSEPHADGERLRLRAHLQTNFASALRPALQQDAGHATRPAIGSDGRTALSLAQRAGGVVQRVAARALDVPALRTLAEPLLQLDLNSWVEVQASTASLADGSHQLLPQQDKLAALGIRPKRAADQPVAESWAGEAPDGFAQVSVLQIDKRHLPERLRQQMGERPFSLAAAIVNTAQQK
;
A
#
# COMPACT_ATOMS: atom_id res chain seq x y z
N MET A 1 -9.91 -18.98 -26.38
CA MET A 1 -9.13 -17.72 -26.26
C MET A 1 -8.82 -17.27 -24.81
N LEU A 2 -9.18 -18.02 -23.77
CA LEU A 2 -9.01 -17.61 -22.35
C LEU A 2 -7.67 -18.01 -21.68
N ARG A 3 -6.75 -18.67 -22.39
CA ARG A 3 -5.48 -19.19 -21.81
C ARG A 3 -4.27 -18.25 -21.93
N ARG A 4 -4.38 -17.11 -22.64
CA ARG A 4 -3.25 -16.17 -22.88
C ARG A 4 -3.17 -14.98 -21.92
N ILE A 5 -4.20 -14.71 -21.13
CA ILE A 5 -4.20 -13.60 -20.14
C ILE A 5 -3.39 -13.94 -18.88
N ARG A 6 -3.17 -15.24 -18.60
CA ARG A 6 -2.44 -15.71 -17.40
C ARG A 6 -0.91 -15.55 -17.44
N ARG A 7 -0.30 -15.12 -18.55
CA ARG A 7 1.17 -15.05 -18.71
C ARG A 7 1.77 -13.64 -18.65
N ARG A 8 0.99 -12.58 -18.41
CA ARG A 8 1.48 -11.18 -18.44
C ARG A 8 1.65 -10.47 -17.09
N ILE A 9 1.40 -11.14 -15.97
CA ILE A 9 1.63 -10.62 -14.59
C ILE A 9 3.00 -11.09 -14.07
N GLY A 10 3.99 -11.16 -14.95
CA GLY A 10 5.25 -11.89 -14.75
C GLY A 10 6.47 -10.98 -14.57
N ARG A 11 6.38 -9.97 -13.70
CA ARG A 11 7.55 -9.48 -12.95
C ARG A 11 7.16 -9.50 -11.47
N LEU A 12 7.03 -10.72 -10.96
CA LEU A 12 7.22 -10.97 -9.55
C LEU A 12 8.64 -10.49 -9.25
N VAL A 13 8.76 -9.30 -8.66
CA VAL A 13 9.92 -9.03 -7.81
C VAL A 13 9.84 -10.11 -6.74
N SER A 14 10.66 -11.15 -6.88
CA SER A 14 10.80 -12.20 -5.88
C SER A 14 11.28 -11.53 -4.61
N MET A 15 10.34 -11.20 -3.73
CA MET A 15 10.65 -11.02 -2.34
C MET A 15 11.14 -12.37 -1.81
N PRO A 16 12.13 -12.39 -0.91
CA PRO A 16 12.49 -13.63 -0.23
C PRO A 16 11.22 -14.21 0.39
N ALA A 17 10.90 -15.45 0.02
CA ALA A 17 9.86 -16.20 0.71
C ALA A 17 10.25 -16.21 2.20
N PRO A 18 9.43 -15.66 3.11
CA PRO A 18 9.68 -15.87 4.52
C PRO A 18 9.62 -17.38 4.80
N PRO A 19 10.34 -17.85 5.83
CA PRO A 19 10.46 -19.28 6.11
C PRO A 19 9.06 -19.91 6.20
N THR A 20 8.85 -20.99 5.45
CA THR A 20 7.66 -21.83 5.57
C THR A 20 7.67 -22.47 6.95
N VAL A 21 6.79 -22.00 7.82
CA VAL A 21 6.48 -22.67 9.09
C VAL A 21 5.40 -23.71 8.78
N ASP A 22 5.61 -24.96 9.18
CA ASP A 22 4.64 -26.04 8.97
C ASP A 22 3.26 -25.64 9.53
N GLY A 23 2.24 -25.69 8.67
CA GLY A 23 0.86 -25.31 9.01
C GLY A 23 0.46 -23.86 8.70
N ALA A 24 1.40 -22.98 8.33
CA ALA A 24 1.07 -21.60 7.96
C ALA A 24 0.59 -21.49 6.49
N ARG A 25 -0.55 -20.84 6.26
CA ARG A 25 -1.02 -20.48 4.91
C ARG A 25 -0.56 -19.08 4.57
N GLN A 26 0.20 -18.96 3.48
CA GLN A 26 0.71 -17.68 3.01
C GLN A 26 0.19 -17.33 1.62
N LEU A 27 -0.20 -16.07 1.44
CA LEU A 27 -0.57 -15.48 0.16
C LEU A 27 0.18 -14.16 0.00
N ALA A 28 0.82 -13.97 -1.15
CA ALA A 28 1.52 -12.73 -1.49
C ALA A 28 1.10 -12.27 -2.90
N PHE A 29 0.81 -10.99 -3.02
CA PHE A 29 0.43 -10.34 -4.26
C PHE A 29 1.23 -9.04 -4.40
N ALA A 30 1.74 -8.78 -5.60
CA ALA A 30 2.38 -7.51 -5.92
C ALA A 30 1.95 -7.06 -7.31
N ALA A 31 1.67 -5.77 -7.44
CA ALA A 31 1.39 -5.12 -8.72
C ALA A 31 2.07 -3.75 -8.77
N GLU A 32 2.56 -3.38 -9.95
CA GLU A 32 3.22 -2.11 -10.20
C GLU A 32 2.80 -1.56 -11.56
N LEU A 33 2.73 -0.23 -11.67
CA LEU A 33 2.55 0.46 -12.94
C LEU A 33 3.83 1.22 -13.29
N PRO A 34 4.61 0.76 -14.27
CA PRO A 34 5.82 1.45 -14.69
C PRO A 34 5.49 2.71 -15.49
N VAL A 35 6.25 3.79 -15.27
CA VAL A 35 6.27 4.99 -16.13
C VAL A 35 7.73 5.34 -16.40
N GLY A 36 8.13 5.36 -17.67
CA GLY A 36 9.53 5.61 -18.03
C GLY A 36 10.48 4.46 -17.65
N GLN A 37 11.75 4.79 -17.37
CA GLN A 37 12.82 3.81 -17.12
C GLN A 37 13.20 3.64 -15.64
N ASP A 38 12.95 4.63 -14.77
CA ASP A 38 13.61 4.68 -13.45
C ASP A 38 12.70 4.41 -12.23
N LEU A 39 11.43 4.89 -12.23
CA LEU A 39 10.54 4.76 -11.07
C LEU A 39 9.11 4.34 -11.48
N PRO A 40 8.51 3.33 -10.81
CA PRO A 40 7.11 3.00 -11.05
C PRO A 40 6.22 4.13 -10.54
N LEU A 41 5.13 4.41 -11.25
CA LEU A 41 4.15 5.43 -10.86
C LEU A 41 3.48 5.05 -9.53
N TRP A 42 3.11 3.79 -9.41
CA TRP A 42 2.62 3.21 -8.17
C TRP A 42 3.00 1.74 -8.06
N ARG A 43 3.08 1.27 -6.82
CA ARG A 43 3.37 -0.11 -6.44
C ARG A 43 2.50 -0.50 -5.26
N VAL A 44 1.85 -1.64 -5.35
CA VAL A 44 1.13 -2.26 -4.24
C VAL A 44 1.72 -3.64 -3.95
N GLN A 45 1.92 -3.94 -2.68
CA GLN A 45 2.31 -5.25 -2.19
C GLN A 45 1.35 -5.65 -1.08
N VAL A 46 0.86 -6.87 -1.12
CA VAL A 46 -0.04 -7.42 -0.09
C VAL A 46 0.50 -8.79 0.29
N GLN A 47 0.67 -9.02 1.59
CA GLN A 47 1.10 -10.29 2.17
C GLN A 47 0.12 -10.67 3.25
N MET A 48 -0.36 -11.90 3.21
CA MET A 48 -1.23 -12.47 4.21
C MET A 48 -0.60 -13.76 4.71
N VAL A 49 -0.48 -13.91 6.03
CA VAL A 49 0.03 -15.10 6.70
C VAL A 49 -1.01 -15.51 7.72
N SER A 50 -1.46 -16.75 7.67
CA SER A 50 -2.35 -17.36 8.64
C SER A 50 -1.63 -18.52 9.30
N GLU A 51 -1.48 -18.51 10.61
CA GLU A 51 -0.77 -19.53 11.38
C GLU A 51 -1.62 -20.01 12.56
N PRO A 52 -1.59 -21.31 12.89
CA PRO A 52 -2.13 -21.79 14.17
C PRO A 52 -1.39 -21.12 15.33
N HIS A 53 -2.11 -20.65 16.33
CA HIS A 53 -1.53 -19.99 17.51
C HIS A 53 -2.30 -20.37 18.77
N ALA A 54 -1.65 -21.10 19.68
CA ALA A 54 -2.24 -21.62 20.91
C ALA A 54 -3.56 -22.38 20.65
N ASP A 55 -4.67 -21.88 21.19
CA ASP A 55 -6.03 -22.44 21.09
C ASP A 55 -6.81 -21.94 19.86
N GLY A 56 -6.20 -21.11 19.01
CA GLY A 56 -6.86 -20.52 17.85
C GLY A 56 -5.94 -20.32 16.64
N GLU A 57 -6.30 -19.36 15.81
CA GLU A 57 -5.56 -18.99 14.61
C GLU A 57 -5.17 -17.51 14.67
N ARG A 58 -3.99 -17.18 14.16
CA ARG A 58 -3.53 -15.81 13.97
C ARG A 58 -3.43 -15.51 12.49
N LEU A 59 -4.06 -14.42 12.09
CA LEU A 59 -3.98 -13.85 10.75
C LEU A 59 -3.17 -12.56 10.81
N ARG A 60 -2.21 -12.42 9.90
CA ARG A 60 -1.42 -11.21 9.70
C ARG A 60 -1.49 -10.79 8.24
N LEU A 61 -2.10 -9.64 7.99
CA LEU A 61 -2.17 -8.98 6.69
C LEU A 61 -1.24 -7.75 6.71
N ARG A 62 -0.36 -7.66 5.73
CA ARG A 62 0.47 -6.46 5.49
C ARG A 62 0.22 -5.98 4.08
N ALA A 63 -0.13 -4.72 3.93
CA ALA A 63 -0.21 -4.05 2.65
C ALA A 63 0.77 -2.88 2.64
N HIS A 64 1.44 -2.70 1.52
CA HIS A 64 2.33 -1.59 1.25
C HIS A 64 1.91 -0.96 -0.07
N LEU A 65 1.53 0.32 -0.01
CA LEU A 65 1.19 1.12 -1.18
C LEU A 65 2.20 2.25 -1.29
N GLN A 66 2.82 2.38 -2.45
CA GLN A 66 3.72 3.47 -2.77
C GLN A 66 3.28 4.14 -4.06
N THR A 67 3.25 5.46 -4.07
CA THR A 67 3.02 6.27 -5.26
C THR A 67 4.15 7.26 -5.42
N ASN A 68 4.73 7.32 -6.62
CA ASN A 68 5.82 8.24 -6.96
C ASN A 68 5.31 9.29 -7.96
N PHE A 69 4.15 9.89 -7.70
CA PHE A 69 3.50 10.78 -8.65
C PHE A 69 4.34 12.02 -8.94
N ALA A 70 4.88 12.67 -7.90
CA ALA A 70 5.71 13.85 -8.07
C ALA A 70 7.02 13.49 -8.78
N SER A 71 7.68 12.42 -8.33
CA SER A 71 8.97 12.00 -8.87
C SER A 71 8.89 11.42 -10.30
N ALA A 72 7.82 10.71 -10.66
CA ALA A 72 7.71 10.06 -11.98
C ALA A 72 7.03 10.93 -13.03
N LEU A 73 6.07 11.79 -12.67
CA LEU A 73 5.31 12.59 -13.64
C LEU A 73 5.85 14.00 -13.84
N ARG A 74 6.42 14.67 -12.83
CA ARG A 74 6.94 16.05 -13.03
C ARG A 74 8.04 16.14 -14.09
N PRO A 75 9.08 15.29 -14.09
CA PRO A 75 10.10 15.34 -15.14
C PRO A 75 9.50 15.07 -16.53
N ALA A 76 8.53 14.16 -16.62
CA ALA A 76 7.87 13.81 -17.88
C ALA A 76 6.98 14.95 -18.42
N LEU A 77 6.31 15.72 -17.55
CA LEU A 77 5.52 16.88 -17.94
C LEU A 77 6.39 18.09 -18.32
N GLN A 78 7.53 18.29 -17.63
CA GLN A 78 8.48 19.36 -17.97
C GLN A 78 9.18 19.13 -19.31
N GLN A 79 9.40 17.87 -19.71
CA GLN A 79 9.96 17.53 -21.03
C GLN A 79 9.01 17.91 -22.18
N ASP A 80 7.69 17.81 -21.99
CA ASP A 80 6.70 18.19 -23.01
C ASP A 80 6.50 19.71 -23.09
N ALA A 81 6.63 20.43 -21.96
CA ALA A 81 6.57 21.89 -21.93
C ALA A 81 7.77 22.58 -22.62
N GLY A 82 8.90 21.88 -22.75
CA GLY A 82 10.09 22.38 -23.42
C GLY A 82 10.20 22.04 -24.92
N HIS A 83 9.33 21.20 -25.46
CA HIS A 83 9.40 20.73 -26.85
C HIS A 83 8.06 20.88 -27.58
N ALA A 84 7.66 22.13 -27.80
CA ALA A 84 6.78 22.51 -28.92
C ALA A 84 7.50 22.40 -30.29
N THR A 85 8.44 21.47 -30.43
CA THR A 85 9.10 21.14 -31.70
C THR A 85 8.67 19.73 -32.04
N ARG A 86 7.65 19.63 -32.90
CA ARG A 86 7.25 18.40 -33.61
C ARG A 86 8.50 17.58 -33.96
N PRO A 87 8.64 16.32 -33.52
CA PRO A 87 9.62 15.46 -34.14
C PRO A 87 9.10 15.19 -35.56
N ALA A 88 9.79 15.77 -36.54
CA ALA A 88 9.63 15.41 -37.93
C ALA A 88 9.76 13.89 -38.05
N ILE A 89 8.83 13.29 -38.78
CA ILE A 89 8.85 11.87 -39.13
C ILE A 89 10.06 11.67 -40.06
N GLY A 90 11.23 11.45 -39.46
CA GLY A 90 12.43 11.00 -40.14
C GLY A 90 12.40 9.48 -40.18
N SER A 91 12.18 8.93 -41.37
CA SER A 91 12.43 7.51 -41.65
C SER A 91 13.93 7.27 -41.52
N ASP A 92 14.37 6.60 -40.46
CA ASP A 92 15.46 5.62 -40.48
C ASP A 92 15.77 5.12 -39.07
N GLY A 93 15.99 3.81 -38.93
CA GLY A 93 16.49 3.18 -37.71
C GLY A 93 15.46 2.35 -36.95
N ARG A 94 15.43 1.05 -37.24
CA ARG A 94 14.69 0.02 -36.49
C ARG A 94 15.31 -0.22 -35.11
N THR A 95 15.12 0.69 -34.15
CA THR A 95 15.34 0.39 -32.73
C THR A 95 14.00 0.00 -32.10
N ALA A 96 13.90 -1.28 -31.72
CA ALA A 96 12.73 -1.81 -31.03
C ALA A 96 12.63 -1.18 -29.64
N LEU A 97 11.87 -0.08 -29.53
CA LEU A 97 11.49 0.55 -28.27
C LEU A 97 11.04 -0.52 -27.27
N SER A 98 11.66 -0.54 -26.09
CA SER A 98 11.34 -1.50 -25.05
C SER A 98 9.87 -1.34 -24.62
N LEU A 99 9.24 -2.43 -24.17
CA LEU A 99 7.83 -2.41 -23.77
C LEU A 99 7.58 -1.41 -22.63
N ALA A 100 8.59 -1.15 -21.80
CA ALA A 100 8.57 -0.11 -20.76
C ALA A 100 8.53 1.31 -21.37
N GLN A 101 9.31 1.58 -22.42
CA GLN A 101 9.28 2.86 -23.14
C GLN A 101 7.94 3.10 -23.84
N ARG A 102 7.35 2.05 -24.43
CA ARG A 102 6.02 2.12 -25.06
C ARG A 102 4.89 2.33 -24.04
N ALA A 103 4.94 1.63 -22.90
CA ALA A 103 3.97 1.81 -21.82
C ALA A 103 4.09 3.20 -21.19
N GLY A 104 5.31 3.68 -20.95
CA GLY A 104 5.58 5.03 -20.46
C GLY A 104 4.97 6.10 -21.37
N GLY A 105 5.20 6.04 -22.69
CA GLY A 105 4.67 7.03 -23.63
C GLY A 105 3.15 6.98 -23.83
N VAL A 106 2.45 5.89 -23.48
CA VAL A 106 0.98 5.83 -23.47
C VAL A 106 0.44 6.41 -22.17
N VAL A 107 1.01 6.05 -21.02
CA VAL A 107 0.61 6.60 -19.72
C VAL A 107 0.84 8.11 -19.69
N GLN A 108 1.96 8.60 -20.24
CA GLN A 108 2.25 10.04 -20.35
C GLN A 108 1.22 10.77 -21.20
N ARG A 109 0.86 10.25 -22.38
CA ARG A 109 -0.17 10.88 -23.23
C ARG A 109 -1.55 10.89 -22.60
N VAL A 110 -1.93 9.82 -21.89
CA VAL A 110 -3.21 9.77 -21.17
C VAL A 110 -3.21 10.72 -19.98
N ALA A 111 -2.09 10.80 -19.24
CA ALA A 111 -1.94 11.72 -18.12
C ALA A 111 -1.99 13.19 -18.57
N ALA A 112 -1.24 13.56 -19.62
CA ALA A 112 -1.27 14.90 -20.20
C ALA A 112 -2.69 15.29 -20.64
N ARG A 113 -3.38 14.39 -21.35
CA ARG A 113 -4.76 14.64 -21.82
C ARG A 113 -5.79 14.70 -20.70
N ALA A 114 -5.56 13.97 -19.60
CA ALA A 114 -6.40 14.04 -18.41
C ALA A 114 -6.18 15.36 -17.65
N LEU A 115 -4.96 15.89 -17.63
CA LEU A 115 -4.62 17.17 -17.01
C LEU A 115 -5.06 18.39 -17.84
N ASP A 116 -5.37 18.20 -19.12
CA ASP A 116 -6.03 19.21 -19.95
C ASP A 116 -7.49 19.48 -19.54
N VAL A 117 -8.11 18.58 -18.76
CA VAL A 117 -9.46 18.76 -18.23
C VAL A 117 -9.38 19.53 -16.89
N PRO A 118 -9.92 20.76 -16.78
CA PRO A 118 -9.75 21.62 -15.60
C PRO A 118 -10.21 20.99 -14.28
N ALA A 119 -11.28 20.19 -14.32
CA ALA A 119 -11.82 19.48 -13.16
C ALA A 119 -10.93 18.31 -12.69
N LEU A 120 -10.27 17.62 -13.62
CA LEU A 120 -9.33 16.56 -13.28
C LEU A 120 -7.99 17.15 -12.82
N ARG A 121 -7.58 18.27 -13.42
CA ARG A 121 -6.39 19.01 -12.99
C ARG A 121 -6.48 19.43 -11.54
N THR A 122 -7.57 20.07 -11.11
CA THR A 122 -7.75 20.52 -9.72
C THR A 122 -7.70 19.38 -8.69
N LEU A 123 -8.14 18.17 -9.06
CA LEU A 123 -8.06 16.98 -8.21
C LEU A 123 -6.68 16.29 -8.25
N ALA A 124 -6.01 16.32 -9.41
CA ALA A 124 -4.73 15.64 -9.62
C ALA A 124 -3.52 16.49 -9.19
N GLU A 125 -3.58 17.81 -9.32
CA GLU A 125 -2.50 18.75 -9.00
C GLU A 125 -1.94 18.57 -7.57
N PRO A 126 -2.74 18.39 -6.50
CA PRO A 126 -2.18 18.10 -5.17
C PRO A 126 -1.50 16.72 -5.09
N LEU A 127 -2.01 15.71 -5.82
CA LEU A 127 -1.41 14.37 -5.85
C LEU A 127 -0.10 14.34 -6.67
N LEU A 128 0.05 15.22 -7.66
CA LEU A 128 1.27 15.39 -8.45
C LEU A 128 2.40 16.13 -7.71
N GLN A 129 2.12 16.66 -6.52
CA GLN A 129 3.13 17.32 -5.67
C GLN A 129 3.67 16.39 -4.59
N LEU A 130 3.05 15.23 -4.40
CA LEU A 130 3.36 14.33 -3.29
C LEU A 130 3.75 12.94 -3.79
N ASP A 131 4.82 12.43 -3.21
CA ASP A 131 5.09 11.00 -3.21
C ASP A 131 4.52 10.42 -1.91
N LEU A 132 3.65 9.41 -2.01
CA LEU A 132 2.96 8.82 -0.87
C LEU A 132 3.49 7.41 -0.63
N ASN A 133 3.64 7.07 0.65
CA ASN A 133 4.05 5.75 1.08
C ASN A 133 3.20 5.35 2.30
N SER A 134 2.39 4.32 2.12
CA SER A 134 1.41 3.85 3.08
C SER A 134 1.65 2.39 3.42
N TRP A 135 1.84 2.11 4.70
CA TRP A 135 1.92 0.77 5.26
C TRP A 135 0.67 0.50 6.07
N VAL A 136 0.00 -0.60 5.77
CA VAL A 136 -1.16 -1.08 6.53
C VAL A 136 -0.80 -2.45 7.05
N GLU A 137 -0.79 -2.62 8.37
CA GLU A 137 -0.61 -3.92 9.00
C GLU A 137 -1.83 -4.21 9.86
N VAL A 138 -2.55 -5.29 9.53
CA VAL A 138 -3.70 -5.79 10.26
C VAL A 138 -3.36 -7.15 10.83
N GLN A 139 -3.65 -7.35 12.10
CA GLN A 139 -3.51 -8.61 12.78
C GLN A 139 -4.84 -8.98 13.43
N ALA A 140 -5.28 -10.21 13.22
CA ALA A 140 -6.46 -10.75 13.88
C ALA A 140 -6.10 -12.09 14.53
N SER A 141 -6.74 -12.41 15.65
CA SER A 141 -6.54 -13.66 16.35
C SER A 141 -7.85 -14.17 16.89
N THR A 142 -8.06 -15.48 16.79
CA THR A 142 -9.11 -16.22 17.48
C THR A 142 -8.60 -16.99 18.68
N ALA A 143 -7.33 -16.81 19.04
CA ALA A 143 -6.73 -17.36 20.26
C ALA A 143 -7.08 -16.51 21.48
N SER A 144 -7.05 -17.13 22.66
CA SER A 144 -7.22 -16.43 23.93
C SER A 144 -5.99 -15.58 24.23
N LEU A 145 -6.13 -14.25 24.15
CA LEU A 145 -5.04 -13.29 24.37
C LEU A 145 -5.19 -12.60 25.74
N ALA A 146 -4.10 -12.53 26.51
CA ALA A 146 -4.11 -11.94 27.85
C ALA A 146 -4.46 -10.43 27.83
N ASP A 147 -3.90 -9.70 26.86
CA ASP A 147 -4.13 -8.26 26.67
C ASP A 147 -5.07 -7.96 25.48
N GLY A 148 -5.84 -8.95 25.01
CA GLY A 148 -6.77 -8.79 23.88
C GLY A 148 -6.10 -8.29 22.59
N SER A 149 -6.77 -7.41 21.86
CA SER A 149 -6.25 -6.78 20.64
C SER A 149 -4.97 -5.96 20.86
N HIS A 150 -4.67 -5.50 22.07
CA HIS A 150 -3.43 -4.76 22.34
C HIS A 150 -2.18 -5.61 22.10
N GLN A 151 -2.24 -6.91 22.40
CA GLN A 151 -1.15 -7.85 22.15
C GLN A 151 -0.87 -8.06 20.65
N LEU A 152 -1.83 -7.73 19.79
CA LEU A 152 -1.73 -7.83 18.33
C LEU A 152 -1.20 -6.56 17.68
N LEU A 153 -0.95 -5.49 18.44
CA LEU A 153 -0.42 -4.27 17.88
C LEU A 153 0.91 -4.53 17.16
N PRO A 154 1.01 -4.17 15.88
CA PRO A 154 2.23 -4.39 15.12
C PRO A 154 3.30 -3.38 15.54
N GLN A 155 4.56 -3.83 15.57
CA GLN A 155 5.73 -2.96 15.77
C GLN A 155 5.67 -2.11 17.06
N GLN A 156 5.12 -2.64 18.15
CA GLN A 156 4.97 -1.93 19.44
C GLN A 156 6.27 -1.26 19.91
N ASP A 157 7.41 -1.93 19.77
CA ASP A 157 8.72 -1.38 20.15
C ASP A 157 9.07 -0.12 19.33
N LYS A 158 8.74 -0.11 18.03
CA LYS A 158 8.98 1.04 17.16
C LYS A 158 8.02 2.19 17.48
N LEU A 159 6.75 1.89 17.77
CA LEU A 159 5.80 2.89 18.23
C LEU A 159 6.28 3.52 19.55
N ALA A 160 6.72 2.70 20.50
CA ALA A 160 7.26 3.17 21.78
C ALA A 160 8.52 4.02 21.62
N ALA A 161 9.40 3.68 20.67
CA ALA A 161 10.58 4.48 20.32
C ALA A 161 10.22 5.87 19.76
N LEU A 162 9.05 6.00 19.12
CA LEU A 162 8.48 7.27 18.65
C LEU A 162 7.68 8.01 19.74
N GLY A 163 7.68 7.51 20.98
CA GLY A 163 6.85 8.04 22.06
C GLY A 163 5.36 7.74 21.93
N ILE A 164 4.96 6.91 20.97
CA ILE A 164 3.57 6.52 20.72
C ILE A 164 3.23 5.32 21.61
N ARG A 165 2.30 5.52 22.54
CA ARG A 165 1.77 4.46 23.42
C ARG A 165 0.26 4.38 23.27
N PRO A 166 -0.25 3.52 22.38
CA PRO A 166 -1.68 3.37 22.19
C PRO A 166 -2.35 2.88 23.47
N LYS A 167 -3.54 3.40 23.78
CA LYS A 167 -4.34 2.93 24.90
C LYS A 167 -4.84 1.51 24.62
N ARG A 168 -5.06 0.74 25.69
CA ARG A 168 -5.68 -0.58 25.58
C ARG A 168 -7.18 -0.42 25.30
N ALA A 169 -7.72 -1.26 24.42
CA ALA A 169 -9.15 -1.34 24.24
C ALA A 169 -9.81 -1.93 25.50
N ALA A 170 -10.76 -1.19 26.06
CA ALA A 170 -11.52 -1.58 27.25
C ALA A 170 -12.95 -1.89 26.86
N ASP A 171 -13.93 -1.05 27.24
CA ASP A 171 -15.33 -1.25 26.89
C ASP A 171 -15.69 -0.76 25.48
N GLN A 172 -14.82 0.07 24.89
CA GLN A 172 -14.99 0.65 23.56
C GLN A 172 -13.80 0.29 22.66
N PRO A 173 -14.01 0.16 21.34
CA PRO A 173 -12.91 0.04 20.40
C PRO A 173 -12.04 1.31 20.45
N VAL A 174 -10.74 1.14 20.27
CA VAL A 174 -9.78 2.26 20.30
C VAL A 174 -9.34 2.57 18.89
N ALA A 175 -9.46 3.84 18.50
CA ALA A 175 -8.87 4.38 17.29
C ALA A 175 -8.09 5.64 17.68
N GLU A 176 -6.77 5.62 17.51
CA GLU A 176 -5.89 6.73 17.85
C GLU A 176 -5.01 7.08 16.65
N SER A 177 -4.69 8.36 16.51
CA SER A 177 -3.86 8.85 15.42
C SER A 177 -2.88 9.90 15.92
N TRP A 178 -1.66 9.80 15.42
CA TRP A 178 -0.56 10.74 15.65
C TRP A 178 -0.10 11.23 14.28
N ALA A 179 0.27 12.51 14.20
CA ALA A 179 0.85 13.09 13.00
C ALA A 179 1.99 14.04 13.40
N GLY A 180 2.98 14.16 12.53
CA GLY A 180 4.12 15.04 12.72
C GLY A 180 4.73 15.44 11.39
N GLU A 181 5.44 16.56 11.40
CA GLU A 181 6.20 17.03 10.25
C GLU A 181 7.49 16.21 10.11
N ALA A 182 7.86 15.96 8.86
CA ALA A 182 9.15 15.40 8.47
C ALA A 182 9.90 16.46 7.66
N PRO A 183 11.24 16.39 7.55
CA PRO A 183 12.04 17.40 6.84
C PRO A 183 11.57 17.71 5.40
N ASP A 184 10.94 16.75 4.72
CA ASP A 184 10.40 16.89 3.37
C ASP A 184 8.92 16.53 3.27
N GLY A 185 8.14 16.65 4.34
CA GLY A 185 6.68 16.42 4.28
C GLY A 185 6.05 16.09 5.63
N PHE A 186 5.23 15.05 5.70
CA PHE A 186 4.56 14.65 6.94
C PHE A 186 4.51 13.13 7.11
N ALA A 187 4.43 12.70 8.36
CA ALA A 187 4.15 11.32 8.75
C ALA A 187 2.90 11.27 9.63
N GLN A 188 2.07 10.26 9.40
CA GLN A 188 0.90 9.96 10.20
C GLN A 188 0.92 8.47 10.57
N VAL A 189 0.64 8.19 11.84
CA VAL A 189 0.47 6.83 12.34
C VAL A 189 -0.92 6.75 12.95
N SER A 190 -1.72 5.79 12.51
CA SER A 190 -3.05 5.51 13.07
C SER A 190 -3.11 4.07 13.54
N VAL A 191 -3.73 3.84 14.68
CA VAL A 191 -3.88 2.53 15.31
C VAL A 191 -5.35 2.27 15.59
N LEU A 192 -5.79 1.04 15.34
CA LEU A 192 -7.14 0.55 15.62
C LEU A 192 -7.06 -0.74 16.43
N GLN A 193 -7.90 -0.87 17.45
CA GLN A 193 -8.02 -2.06 18.28
C GLN A 193 -9.49 -2.41 18.50
N ILE A 194 -9.86 -3.65 18.20
CA ILE A 194 -11.21 -4.19 18.28
C ILE A 194 -11.14 -5.57 18.93
N ASP A 195 -11.89 -5.77 20.01
CA ASP A 195 -12.10 -7.09 20.61
C ASP A 195 -13.50 -7.60 20.24
N LYS A 196 -13.75 -8.89 20.46
CA LYS A 196 -15.05 -9.54 20.23
C LYS A 196 -16.25 -8.77 20.77
N ARG A 197 -16.11 -8.18 21.97
CA ARG A 197 -17.18 -7.42 22.64
C ARG A 197 -17.58 -6.14 21.88
N HIS A 198 -16.68 -5.60 21.05
CA HIS A 198 -16.93 -4.43 20.22
C HIS A 198 -17.60 -4.79 18.88
N LEU A 199 -17.73 -6.09 18.55
CA LEU A 199 -18.37 -6.51 17.32
C LEU A 199 -19.89 -6.30 17.38
N PRO A 200 -20.54 -6.01 16.24
CA PRO A 200 -21.98 -6.05 16.11
C PRO A 200 -22.56 -7.38 16.62
N GLU A 201 -23.74 -7.34 17.25
CA GLU A 201 -24.32 -8.51 17.93
C GLU A 201 -24.42 -9.74 17.04
N ARG A 202 -24.80 -9.56 15.77
CA ARG A 202 -24.90 -10.64 14.78
C ARG A 202 -23.56 -11.37 14.58
N LEU A 203 -22.46 -10.62 14.46
CA LEU A 203 -21.13 -11.20 14.30
C LEU A 203 -20.67 -11.85 15.60
N ARG A 204 -20.91 -11.21 16.74
CA ARG A 204 -20.60 -11.78 18.05
C ARG A 204 -21.30 -13.12 18.28
N GLN A 205 -22.58 -13.23 17.91
CA GLN A 205 -23.36 -14.47 17.98
C GLN A 205 -22.82 -15.55 17.02
N GLN A 206 -22.47 -15.17 15.78
CA GLN A 206 -21.87 -16.10 14.81
C GLN A 206 -20.53 -16.68 15.29
N MET A 207 -19.77 -15.92 16.09
CA MET A 207 -18.51 -16.39 16.66
C MET A 207 -18.71 -17.29 17.90
N GLY A 208 -19.93 -17.40 18.44
CA GLY A 208 -20.25 -18.24 19.59
C GLY A 208 -19.36 -17.90 20.78
N GLU A 209 -18.71 -18.90 21.37
CA GLU A 209 -17.76 -18.73 22.49
C GLU A 209 -16.33 -18.40 22.05
N ARG A 210 -15.99 -18.48 20.76
CA ARG A 210 -14.62 -18.30 20.29
C ARG A 210 -14.11 -16.89 20.58
N PRO A 211 -12.90 -16.70 21.15
CA PRO A 211 -12.35 -15.38 21.34
C PRO A 211 -12.07 -14.71 19.99
N PHE A 212 -12.01 -13.38 20.00
CA PHE A 212 -11.63 -12.60 18.83
C PHE A 212 -10.98 -11.29 19.26
N SER A 213 -9.88 -10.99 18.60
CA SER A 213 -9.12 -9.76 18.77
C SER A 213 -8.58 -9.33 17.40
N LEU A 214 -8.64 -8.04 17.11
CA LEU A 214 -8.11 -7.44 15.90
C LEU A 214 -7.39 -6.14 16.24
N ALA A 215 -6.20 -5.98 15.70
CA ALA A 215 -5.45 -4.73 15.73
C ALA A 215 -5.03 -4.35 14.31
N ALA A 216 -5.01 -3.06 14.03
CA ALA A 216 -4.43 -2.53 12.81
C ALA A 216 -3.54 -1.33 13.11
N ALA A 217 -2.46 -1.18 12.35
CA ALA A 217 -1.69 0.06 12.27
C ALA A 217 -1.59 0.49 10.82
N ILE A 218 -1.78 1.79 10.60
CA ILE A 218 -1.64 2.46 9.32
C ILE A 218 -0.56 3.51 9.50
N VAL A 219 0.48 3.44 8.70
CA VAL A 219 1.56 4.44 8.67
C VAL A 219 1.56 5.06 7.30
N ASN A 220 1.30 6.36 7.23
CA ASN A 220 1.36 7.13 6.01
C ASN A 220 2.53 8.11 6.11
N THR A 221 3.32 8.21 5.06
CA THR A 221 4.30 9.28 4.90
C THR A 221 4.07 9.91 3.55
N ALA A 222 4.04 11.23 3.50
CA ALA A 222 4.01 11.99 2.26
C ALA A 222 5.28 12.81 2.18
N GLN A 223 5.91 12.83 1.00
CA GLN A 223 7.04 13.69 0.70
C GLN A 223 6.66 14.69 -0.36
N GLN A 224 6.95 15.96 -0.12
CA GLN A 224 6.85 17.01 -1.11
C GLN A 224 8.16 17.07 -1.89
N LYS A 225 8.05 16.99 -3.21
CA LYS A 225 9.17 17.20 -4.14
C LYS A 225 8.95 18.46 -4.95
#